data_AF-A0A975IA46-F1
#
_entry.id   AF-A0A975IA46-F1
#
_cell.length_a   1.000
_cell.length_b   1.000
_cell.length_c   1.000
_cell.angle_alpha   90.00
_cell.angle_beta   90.00
_cell.angle_gamma   90.00
#
_symmetry.space_group_name_H-M   'P 1'
#
loop_
_entity.id
_entity.type
_entity.pdbx_description
1 polymer ?
#
loop_
_entity_poly.entity_id
_entity_poly.type
_entity_poly.pdbx_seq_one_letter_code
_entity_poly.pdbx_strand_id
1 'polypeptide(L)'
;MIRFFRKIKQSLLAEGKTGAYLKYAVGETVLVVIGILIALQINNWNAERKYRAQEKDLLEGIKEDLLESKKEIEETISLNDSTVYRYRYILKNFENNEGVTPELKTALGWITNWASPYLTYTTFESLKSKGLDLISDKALRKKIIAIYDSQFAFLMEDYDRVEWTISENVCYPLTNKLLRTSIDDPYSAVPNDYDALRTNDEFINMTHRLITVRQKGVNRSKVVVSIIYEVIEDIDDAVNEMK
;
A
#
# COMPACT_ATOMS: atom_id res chain seq x y z
N MET A 1 15.35 38.35 -41.42
CA MET A 1 13.97 38.64 -41.89
C MET A 1 13.47 40.04 -41.52
N ILE A 2 13.65 40.52 -40.29
CA ILE A 2 13.12 41.84 -39.84
C ILE A 2 13.55 43.02 -40.73
N ARG A 3 14.80 43.05 -41.22
CA ARG A 3 15.29 44.14 -42.10
C ARG A 3 14.67 44.14 -43.49
N PHE A 4 14.23 42.99 -44.01
CA PHE A 4 13.65 42.85 -45.34
C PHE A 4 12.19 43.33 -45.34
N PHE A 5 11.39 42.83 -44.39
CA PHE A 5 10.01 43.30 -44.18
C PHE A 5 9.94 44.78 -43.78
N ARG A 6 10.93 45.27 -43.01
CA ARG A 6 11.06 46.70 -42.69
C ARG A 6 11.27 47.58 -43.94
N LYS A 7 12.11 47.15 -44.89
CA LYS A 7 12.35 47.90 -46.14
C LYS A 7 11.10 47.97 -47.02
N ILE A 8 10.34 46.87 -47.12
CA ILE A 8 9.09 46.81 -47.88
C ILE A 8 8.01 47.71 -47.26
N LYS A 9 7.89 47.71 -45.92
CA LYS A 9 6.97 48.61 -45.20
C LYS A 9 7.32 50.09 -45.44
N GLN A 10 8.60 50.43 -45.39
CA GLN A 10 9.07 51.80 -45.62
C GLN A 10 8.83 52.26 -47.07
N SER A 11 9.01 51.39 -48.07
CA SER A 11 8.75 51.75 -49.48
C SER A 11 7.25 51.90 -49.77
N LEU A 12 6.39 51.04 -49.21
CA LEU A 12 4.94 51.11 -49.39
C LEU A 12 4.31 52.35 -48.73
N LEU A 13 4.88 52.81 -47.61
CA LEU A 13 4.52 54.08 -46.97
C LEU A 13 5.00 55.30 -47.78
N ALA A 14 6.22 55.24 -48.33
CA ALA A 14 6.77 56.30 -49.18
C ALA A 14 6.02 56.49 -50.51
N GLU A 15 5.40 55.42 -51.03
CA GLU A 15 4.57 55.43 -52.25
C GLU A 15 3.09 55.79 -52.01
N GLY A 16 2.67 56.12 -50.78
CA GLY A 16 1.28 56.47 -50.46
C GLY A 16 0.28 55.29 -50.46
N LYS A 17 0.76 54.03 -50.53
CA LYS A 17 -0.06 52.81 -50.63
C LYS A 17 -0.46 52.25 -49.26
N THR A 18 -1.20 53.04 -48.48
CA THR A 18 -1.61 52.71 -47.10
C THR A 18 -2.39 51.38 -46.98
N GLY A 19 -3.26 51.06 -47.93
CA GLY A 19 -4.01 49.79 -47.95
C GLY A 19 -3.14 48.54 -48.17
N ALA A 20 -2.08 48.65 -48.98
CA ALA A 20 -1.12 47.56 -49.19
C ALA A 20 -0.23 47.38 -47.96
N TYR A 21 0.18 48.48 -47.32
CA TYR A 21 0.92 48.46 -46.07
C TYR A 21 0.14 47.73 -44.95
N LEU A 22 -1.16 48.03 -44.78
CA LEU A 22 -2.00 47.38 -43.77
C LEU A 22 -2.13 45.87 -44.00
N LYS A 23 -2.36 45.42 -45.24
CA LYS A 23 -2.42 43.99 -45.58
C LYS A 23 -1.11 43.25 -45.25
N TYR A 24 0.03 43.86 -45.57
CA TYR A 24 1.34 43.29 -45.25
C TYR A 24 1.64 43.29 -43.75
N ALA A 25 1.27 44.35 -43.03
CA ALA A 25 1.44 44.42 -41.57
C ALA A 25 0.58 43.36 -40.85
N VAL A 26 -0.67 43.16 -41.27
CA VAL A 26 -1.54 42.10 -40.75
C VAL A 26 -0.97 40.72 -41.05
N GLY A 27 -0.50 40.47 -42.27
CA GLY A 27 0.13 39.19 -42.63
C GLY A 27 1.36 38.86 -41.79
N GLU A 28 2.22 39.84 -41.51
CA GLU A 28 3.38 39.67 -40.62
C GLU A 28 2.97 39.39 -39.18
N THR A 29 1.99 40.13 -38.64
CA THR A 29 1.46 39.87 -37.29
C THR A 29 0.88 38.47 -37.18
N VAL A 30 0.09 38.02 -38.16
CA VAL A 30 -0.47 36.65 -38.18
C VAL A 30 0.64 35.59 -38.23
N LEU A 31 1.68 35.79 -39.04
CA LEU A 31 2.84 34.89 -39.09
C LEU A 31 3.58 34.81 -37.75
N VAL A 32 3.78 35.94 -37.07
CA VAL A 32 4.39 35.97 -35.73
C VAL A 32 3.52 35.24 -34.70
N VAL A 33 2.20 35.48 -34.72
CA VAL A 33 1.25 34.80 -33.82
C VAL A 33 1.26 33.29 -34.04
N ILE A 34 1.24 32.82 -35.30
CA ILE A 34 1.37 31.39 -35.62
C ILE A 34 2.69 30.83 -35.08
N GLY A 35 3.80 31.55 -35.25
CA GLY A 35 5.10 31.14 -34.71
C GLY A 35 5.08 30.99 -33.18
N ILE A 36 4.48 31.92 -32.46
CA ILE A 36 4.33 31.87 -30.99
C ILE A 36 3.44 30.69 -30.58
N LEU A 37 2.31 30.48 -31.27
CA LEU A 37 1.40 29.38 -30.97
C LEU A 37 2.07 28.01 -31.18
N ILE A 38 2.83 27.84 -32.27
CA ILE A 38 3.61 26.62 -32.50
C ILE A 38 4.66 26.43 -31.40
N ALA A 39 5.39 27.47 -31.02
CA ALA A 39 6.38 27.39 -29.94
C ALA A 39 5.74 26.99 -28.59
N LEU A 40 4.60 27.58 -28.25
CA LEU A 40 3.83 27.22 -27.05
C LEU A 40 3.32 25.77 -27.14
N GLN A 41 2.85 25.33 -28.31
CA GLN A 41 2.37 23.97 -28.50
C GLN A 41 3.49 22.93 -28.31
N ILE A 42 4.68 23.20 -28.86
CA ILE A 42 5.87 22.33 -28.68
C ILE A 42 6.26 22.28 -27.19
N ASN A 43 6.24 23.42 -26.51
CA ASN A 43 6.58 23.48 -25.09
C ASN A 43 5.57 22.68 -24.23
N ASN A 44 4.27 22.85 -24.49
CA ASN A 44 3.21 22.11 -23.81
C ASN A 44 3.30 20.61 -24.09
N TRP A 45 3.57 20.20 -25.33
CA TRP A 45 3.75 18.79 -25.67
C TRP A 45 4.96 18.17 -24.97
N ASN A 46 6.10 18.88 -24.88
CA ASN A 46 7.26 18.40 -24.14
C ASN A 46 7.00 18.32 -22.62
N ALA A 47 6.23 19.26 -22.07
CA ALA A 47 5.82 19.23 -20.67
C ALA A 47 4.90 18.03 -20.38
N GLU A 48 3.89 17.81 -21.23
CA GLU A 48 2.98 16.66 -21.14
C GLU A 48 3.74 15.34 -21.22
N ARG A 49 4.68 15.20 -22.18
CA ARG A 49 5.53 14.00 -22.30
C ARG A 49 6.31 13.72 -21.00
N LYS A 50 6.90 14.75 -20.40
CA LYS A 50 7.65 14.59 -19.14
C LYS A 50 6.73 14.23 -17.97
N TYR A 51 5.56 14.84 -17.92
CA TYR A 51 4.55 14.55 -16.92
C TYR A 51 4.07 13.09 -17.02
N ARG A 52 3.74 12.62 -18.22
CA ARG A 52 3.36 11.22 -18.49
C ARG A 52 4.47 10.22 -18.15
N ALA A 53 5.73 10.55 -18.42
CA ALA A 53 6.85 9.70 -18.03
C ALA A 53 6.97 9.59 -16.51
N GLN A 54 6.80 10.70 -15.77
CA GLN A 54 6.81 10.69 -14.31
C GLN A 54 5.62 9.93 -13.70
N GLU A 55 4.43 10.09 -14.29
CA GLU A 55 3.24 9.33 -13.91
C GLU A 55 3.49 7.82 -14.06
N LYS A 56 4.03 7.40 -15.21
CA LYS A 56 4.37 6.00 -15.47
C LYS A 56 5.38 5.46 -14.45
N ASP A 57 6.50 6.15 -14.23
CA ASP A 57 7.53 5.71 -13.29
C ASP A 57 6.96 5.56 -11.86
N LEU A 58 6.03 6.44 -11.46
CA LEU A 58 5.35 6.35 -10.17
C LEU A 58 4.39 5.17 -10.11
N LEU A 59 3.60 4.92 -11.16
CA LEU A 59 2.69 3.78 -11.21
C LEU A 59 3.45 2.45 -11.17
N GLU A 60 4.55 2.33 -11.91
CA GLU A 60 5.42 1.14 -11.89
C GLU A 60 6.02 0.93 -10.48
N GLY A 61 6.52 1.98 -9.83
CA GLY A 61 7.02 1.87 -8.45
C GLY A 61 5.94 1.53 -7.42
N ILE A 62 4.73 2.06 -7.57
CA ILE A 62 3.59 1.69 -6.70
C ILE A 62 3.25 0.22 -6.89
N LYS A 63 3.23 -0.28 -8.12
CA LYS A 63 3.00 -1.70 -8.40
C LYS A 63 4.05 -2.57 -7.71
N GLU A 64 5.33 -2.22 -7.78
CA GLU A 64 6.40 -2.94 -7.08
C GLU A 64 6.20 -2.96 -5.56
N ASP A 65 5.92 -1.79 -4.96
CA ASP A 65 5.63 -1.67 -3.52
C ASP A 65 4.41 -2.52 -3.09
N LEU A 66 3.37 -2.53 -3.91
CA LEU A 66 2.15 -3.32 -3.69
C LEU A 66 2.42 -4.82 -3.81
N LEU A 67 3.25 -5.26 -4.77
CA LEU A 67 3.63 -6.67 -4.91
C LEU A 67 4.40 -7.19 -3.70
N GLU A 68 5.36 -6.41 -3.17
CA GLU A 68 6.09 -6.81 -1.95
C GLU A 68 5.15 -6.83 -0.74
N SER A 69 4.34 -5.77 -0.57
CA SER A 69 3.35 -5.71 0.52
C SER A 69 2.37 -6.86 0.48
N LYS A 70 1.94 -7.26 -0.72
CA LYS A 70 1.05 -8.40 -0.92
C LYS A 70 1.69 -9.71 -0.45
N LYS A 71 2.95 -9.95 -0.81
CA LYS A 71 3.71 -11.12 -0.39
C LYS A 71 3.84 -11.18 1.13
N GLU A 72 4.19 -10.06 1.77
CA GLU A 72 4.26 -9.93 3.23
C GLU A 72 2.93 -10.25 3.92
N ILE A 73 1.81 -9.80 3.34
CA ILE A 73 0.47 -10.11 3.83
C ILE A 73 0.14 -11.60 3.68
N GLU A 74 0.51 -12.24 2.57
CA GLU A 74 0.28 -13.68 2.33
C GLU A 74 1.09 -14.57 3.27
N GLU A 75 2.34 -14.20 3.55
CA GLU A 75 3.19 -14.86 4.54
C GLU A 75 2.58 -14.71 5.95
N THR A 76 2.15 -13.50 6.30
CA THR A 76 1.47 -13.22 7.57
C THR A 76 0.18 -14.04 7.73
N ILE A 77 -0.63 -14.16 6.68
CA ILE A 77 -1.83 -15.02 6.66
C ILE A 77 -1.45 -16.45 7.02
N SER A 78 -0.43 -16.99 6.35
CA SER A 78 0.00 -18.38 6.53
C SER A 78 0.50 -18.65 7.95
N LEU A 79 1.29 -17.73 8.51
CA LEU A 79 1.77 -17.81 9.89
C LEU A 79 0.61 -17.76 10.89
N ASN A 80 -0.33 -16.83 10.70
CA ASN A 80 -1.46 -16.63 11.60
C ASN A 80 -2.52 -17.74 11.50
N ASP A 81 -2.75 -18.34 10.33
CA ASP A 81 -3.57 -19.56 10.21
C ASP A 81 -2.90 -20.73 10.97
N SER A 82 -1.57 -20.81 10.95
CA SER A 82 -0.80 -21.79 11.72
C SER A 82 -0.89 -21.58 13.23
N THR A 83 -0.91 -20.33 13.72
CA THR A 83 -1.10 -20.05 15.16
C THR A 83 -2.53 -20.38 15.61
N VAL A 84 -3.55 -20.08 14.79
CA VAL A 84 -4.93 -20.50 15.06
C VAL A 84 -5.03 -22.02 15.21
N TYR A 85 -4.36 -22.78 14.35
CA TYR A 85 -4.30 -24.24 14.47
C TYR A 85 -3.71 -24.68 15.83
N ARG A 86 -2.62 -24.06 16.28
CA ARG A 86 -2.00 -24.33 17.59
C ARG A 86 -2.95 -24.01 18.75
N TYR A 87 -3.66 -22.90 18.69
CA TYR A 87 -4.61 -22.52 19.74
C TYR A 87 -5.77 -23.50 19.83
N ARG A 88 -6.29 -23.96 18.69
CA ARG A 88 -7.31 -25.01 18.65
C ARG A 88 -6.77 -26.34 19.19
N TYR A 89 -5.50 -26.66 18.91
CA TYR A 89 -4.86 -27.84 19.45
C TYR A 89 -4.77 -27.80 20.99
N ILE A 90 -4.43 -26.66 21.59
CA ILE A 90 -4.42 -26.49 23.06
C ILE A 90 -5.78 -26.85 23.65
N LEU A 91 -6.86 -26.26 23.12
CA LEU A 91 -8.22 -26.51 23.60
C LEU A 91 -8.61 -27.99 23.46
N LYS A 92 -8.32 -28.60 22.30
CA LYS A 92 -8.60 -30.01 22.05
C LYS A 92 -7.82 -30.93 23.01
N ASN A 93 -6.54 -30.65 23.23
CA ASN A 93 -5.71 -31.42 24.17
C ASN A 93 -6.30 -31.37 25.59
N PHE A 94 -6.77 -30.20 26.02
CA PHE A 94 -7.40 -30.00 27.33
C PHE A 94 -8.74 -30.75 27.46
N GLU A 95 -9.59 -30.68 26.43
CA GLU A 95 -10.86 -31.42 26.38
C GLU A 95 -10.65 -32.94 26.45
N ASN A 96 -9.65 -33.45 25.73
CA ASN A 96 -9.35 -34.88 25.67
C ASN A 96 -8.48 -35.37 26.83
N ASN A 97 -7.95 -34.47 27.66
CA ASN A 97 -7.00 -34.77 28.74
C ASN A 97 -5.79 -35.59 28.25
N GLU A 98 -5.18 -35.17 27.14
CA GLU A 98 -4.07 -35.88 26.48
C GLU A 98 -2.72 -35.75 27.21
N GLY A 99 -2.66 -34.95 28.28
CA GLY A 99 -1.44 -34.69 29.03
C GLY A 99 -0.48 -33.70 28.35
N VAL A 100 0.72 -33.56 28.92
CA VAL A 100 1.75 -32.62 28.43
C VAL A 100 2.55 -33.24 27.28
N THR A 101 1.97 -33.25 26.08
CA THR A 101 2.60 -33.72 24.84
C THR A 101 3.64 -32.73 24.30
N PRO A 102 4.61 -33.17 23.48
CA PRO A 102 5.51 -32.25 22.78
C PRO A 102 4.78 -31.19 21.96
N GLU A 103 3.71 -31.59 21.27
CA GLU A 103 2.88 -30.70 20.45
C GLU A 103 2.19 -29.63 21.31
N LEU A 104 1.72 -30.00 22.51
CA LEU A 104 1.15 -29.04 23.45
C LEU A 104 2.21 -28.04 23.91
N LYS A 105 3.43 -28.50 24.21
CA LYS A 105 4.51 -27.62 24.64
C LYS A 105 4.84 -26.58 23.57
N THR A 106 4.93 -27.02 22.32
CA THR A 106 5.12 -26.10 21.19
C THR A 106 3.93 -25.16 21.05
N ALA A 107 2.69 -25.66 21.11
CA ALA A 107 1.52 -24.80 20.98
C ALA A 107 1.46 -23.72 22.08
N LEU A 108 1.77 -24.08 23.33
CA LEU A 108 1.86 -23.18 24.47
C LEU A 108 3.01 -22.17 24.33
N GLY A 109 4.15 -22.57 23.77
CA GLY A 109 5.29 -21.68 23.52
C GLY A 109 4.97 -20.57 22.50
N TRP A 110 4.03 -20.82 21.59
CA TRP A 110 3.58 -19.84 20.59
C TRP A 110 2.35 -19.03 21.01
N ILE A 111 1.85 -19.19 22.25
CA ILE A 111 0.56 -18.60 22.65
C ILE A 111 0.57 -17.07 22.65
N THR A 112 1.73 -16.45 22.85
CA THR A 112 1.91 -14.98 22.85
C THR A 112 2.33 -14.43 21.49
N ASN A 113 2.51 -15.28 20.47
CA ASN A 113 3.08 -14.89 19.17
C ASN A 113 2.00 -14.54 18.14
N TRP A 114 2.24 -13.47 17.38
CA TRP A 114 1.52 -13.15 16.16
C TRP A 114 2.47 -12.66 15.07
N ALA A 115 2.01 -12.79 13.83
CA ALA A 115 2.68 -12.22 12.67
C ALA A 115 1.96 -10.95 12.24
N SER A 116 2.73 -9.97 11.81
CA SER A 116 2.29 -8.68 11.28
C SER A 116 3.08 -8.38 10.01
N PRO A 117 2.45 -7.86 8.93
CA PRO A 117 3.13 -7.67 7.66
C PRO A 117 3.99 -6.40 7.69
N TYR A 118 5.13 -6.41 7.00
CA TYR A 118 5.92 -5.21 6.76
C TYR A 118 5.50 -4.55 5.44
N LEU A 119 4.62 -3.56 5.52
CA LEU A 119 4.05 -2.90 4.34
C LEU A 119 5.00 -1.81 3.80
N THR A 120 5.11 -1.72 2.47
CA THR A 120 6.00 -0.79 1.78
C THR A 120 5.26 0.47 1.35
N TYR A 121 5.75 1.66 1.76
CA TYR A 121 5.11 2.96 1.49
C TYR A 121 5.96 3.92 0.64
N THR A 122 7.18 3.54 0.28
CA THR A 122 8.21 4.46 -0.26
C THR A 122 7.73 5.27 -1.46
N THR A 123 7.15 4.60 -2.47
CA THR A 123 6.69 5.28 -3.69
C THR A 123 5.43 6.08 -3.44
N PHE A 124 4.54 5.60 -2.59
CA PHE A 124 3.32 6.33 -2.21
C PHE A 124 3.64 7.61 -1.42
N GLU A 125 4.60 7.58 -0.50
CA GLU A 125 5.07 8.78 0.19
C GLU A 125 5.71 9.78 -0.79
N SER A 126 6.49 9.28 -1.76
CA SER A 126 7.03 10.11 -2.85
C SER A 126 5.91 10.76 -3.66
N LEU A 127 4.87 10.01 -4.04
CA LEU A 127 3.68 10.55 -4.72
C LEU A 127 3.00 11.64 -3.88
N LYS A 128 2.74 11.39 -2.58
CA LYS A 128 2.15 12.39 -1.68
C LYS A 128 2.98 13.67 -1.62
N SER A 129 4.30 13.54 -1.56
CA SER A 129 5.22 14.70 -1.51
C SER A 129 5.23 15.52 -2.79
N LYS A 130 5.08 14.88 -3.96
CA LYS A 130 5.13 15.54 -5.26
C LYS A 130 3.76 16.08 -5.71
N GLY A 131 2.68 15.50 -5.22
CA GLY A 131 1.30 15.83 -5.57
C GLY A 131 0.56 14.60 -6.08
N LEU A 132 -0.56 14.28 -5.42
CA LEU A 132 -1.42 13.16 -5.80
C LEU A 132 -1.99 13.33 -7.23
N ASP A 133 -2.15 14.58 -7.67
CA ASP A 133 -2.63 14.93 -8.99
C ASP A 133 -1.69 14.52 -10.13
N LEU A 134 -0.47 14.06 -9.85
CA LEU A 134 0.43 13.41 -10.83
C LEU A 134 -0.16 12.14 -11.44
N ILE A 135 -1.03 11.43 -10.71
CA ILE A 135 -1.83 10.35 -11.29
C ILE A 135 -3.07 10.99 -11.92
N SER A 136 -3.08 11.02 -13.25
CA SER A 136 -4.08 11.68 -14.08
C SER A 136 -5.45 10.98 -13.97
N ASP A 137 -5.45 9.65 -13.89
CA ASP A 137 -6.65 8.87 -13.65
C ASP A 137 -7.14 9.07 -12.20
N LYS A 138 -8.24 9.79 -12.06
CA LYS A 138 -8.85 10.11 -10.77
C LYS A 138 -9.41 8.89 -10.05
N ALA A 139 -9.87 7.88 -10.78
CA ALA A 139 -10.42 6.66 -10.20
C ALA A 139 -9.28 5.77 -9.68
N LEU A 140 -8.26 5.51 -10.49
CA LEU A 140 -7.06 4.76 -10.09
C LEU A 140 -6.37 5.43 -8.90
N ARG A 141 -6.16 6.76 -8.98
CA ARG A 141 -5.60 7.54 -7.87
C ARG A 141 -6.35 7.33 -6.55
N LYS A 142 -7.68 7.32 -6.59
CA LYS A 142 -8.50 7.09 -5.38
C LYS A 142 -8.33 5.67 -4.86
N LYS A 143 -8.24 4.67 -5.73
CA LYS A 143 -8.01 3.27 -5.32
C LYS A 143 -6.64 3.12 -4.66
N ILE A 144 -5.58 3.69 -5.24
CA ILE A 144 -4.23 3.71 -4.65
C ILE A 144 -4.27 4.35 -3.26
N ILE A 145 -4.83 5.56 -3.13
CA ILE A 145 -4.96 6.24 -1.82
C ILE A 145 -5.71 5.36 -0.82
N ALA A 146 -6.82 4.73 -1.24
CA ALA A 146 -7.62 3.89 -0.36
C ALA A 146 -6.88 2.63 0.11
N ILE A 147 -5.94 2.08 -0.66
CA ILE A 147 -5.08 1.00 -0.19
C ILE A 147 -4.25 1.48 1.00
N TYR A 148 -3.47 2.55 0.81
CA TYR A 148 -2.51 2.99 1.82
C TYR A 148 -3.19 3.63 3.04
N ASP A 149 -4.05 4.61 2.82
CA ASP A 149 -4.62 5.41 3.91
C ASP A 149 -5.82 4.71 4.58
N SER A 150 -6.32 3.59 4.05
CA SER A 150 -7.44 2.86 4.66
C SER A 150 -7.21 1.37 4.81
N GLN A 151 -6.80 0.64 3.76
CA GLN A 151 -6.62 -0.81 3.90
C GLN A 151 -5.40 -1.14 4.77
N PHE A 152 -4.26 -0.52 4.51
CA PHE A 152 -3.03 -0.74 5.26
C PHE A 152 -3.12 -0.16 6.66
N ALA A 153 -3.64 1.06 6.79
CA ALA A 153 -3.92 1.66 8.09
C ALA A 153 -4.80 0.75 8.96
N PHE A 154 -5.84 0.13 8.41
CA PHE A 154 -6.68 -0.79 9.17
C PHE A 154 -5.96 -2.08 9.60
N LEU A 155 -5.05 -2.62 8.78
CA LEU A 155 -4.26 -3.79 9.17
C LEU A 155 -3.29 -3.45 10.32
N MET A 156 -2.62 -2.31 10.22
CA MET A 156 -1.54 -1.94 11.16
C MET A 156 -2.05 -1.22 12.41
N GLU A 157 -2.99 -0.29 12.28
CA GLU A 157 -3.41 0.56 13.39
C GLU A 157 -4.56 0.00 14.19
N ASP A 158 -5.43 -0.80 13.56
CA ASP A 158 -6.59 -1.40 14.23
C ASP A 158 -6.31 -2.85 14.62
N TYR A 159 -5.89 -3.70 13.69
CA TYR A 159 -5.71 -5.13 14.00
C TYR A 159 -4.43 -5.42 14.78
N ASP A 160 -3.28 -5.00 14.26
CA ASP A 160 -2.00 -5.28 14.93
C ASP A 160 -1.97 -4.67 16.35
N ARG A 161 -2.52 -3.46 16.50
CA ARG A 161 -2.70 -2.83 17.82
C ARG A 161 -3.56 -3.65 18.78
N VAL A 162 -4.64 -4.27 18.29
CA VAL A 162 -5.50 -5.13 19.13
C VAL A 162 -4.75 -6.37 19.57
N GLU A 163 -4.00 -7.04 18.68
CA GLU A 163 -3.16 -8.18 19.03
C GLU A 163 -2.11 -7.79 20.09
N TRP A 164 -1.43 -6.67 19.88
CA TRP A 164 -0.43 -6.14 20.83
C TRP A 164 -1.05 -5.84 22.20
N THR A 165 -2.20 -5.15 22.21
CA THR A 165 -2.91 -4.80 23.45
C THR A 165 -3.37 -6.04 24.22
N ILE A 166 -3.88 -7.06 23.54
CA ILE A 166 -4.27 -8.33 24.16
C ILE A 166 -3.02 -9.03 24.70
N SER A 167 -1.94 -9.05 23.93
CA SER A 167 -0.68 -9.68 24.34
C SER A 167 -0.14 -9.08 25.64
N GLU A 168 -0.03 -7.75 25.72
CA GLU A 168 0.48 -7.05 26.89
C GLU A 168 -0.41 -7.14 28.12
N ASN A 169 -1.71 -6.91 27.95
CA ASN A 169 -2.61 -6.72 29.09
C ASN A 169 -3.26 -8.02 29.57
N VAL A 170 -3.24 -9.07 28.75
CA VAL A 170 -3.91 -10.34 29.04
C VAL A 170 -2.95 -11.52 28.92
N CYS A 171 -2.30 -11.70 27.76
CA CYS A 171 -1.52 -12.91 27.50
C CYS A 171 -0.29 -13.00 28.38
N TYR A 172 0.64 -12.03 28.31
CA TYR A 172 1.88 -12.09 29.08
C TYR A 172 1.65 -12.24 30.59
N PRO A 173 0.76 -11.47 31.24
CA PRO A 173 0.49 -11.65 32.67
C PRO A 173 0.01 -13.07 33.00
N LEU A 174 -0.92 -13.61 32.21
CA LEU A 174 -1.52 -14.92 32.47
C LEU A 174 -0.53 -16.06 32.18
N THR A 175 0.19 -15.98 31.05
CA THR A 175 1.16 -17.01 30.66
C THR A 175 2.35 -17.03 31.61
N ASN A 176 2.85 -15.88 32.08
CA ASN A 176 3.94 -15.84 33.06
C ASN A 176 3.54 -16.44 34.42
N LYS A 177 2.24 -16.40 34.76
CA LYS A 177 1.71 -17.02 35.98
C LYS A 177 1.51 -18.53 35.83
N LEU A 178 1.13 -18.99 34.64
CA LEU A 178 0.65 -20.35 34.43
C LEU A 178 1.64 -21.27 33.70
N LEU A 179 2.61 -20.73 32.98
CA LEU A 179 3.53 -21.48 32.11
C LEU A 179 4.99 -21.21 32.49
N ARG A 180 5.87 -22.14 32.12
CA ARG A 180 7.33 -21.97 32.10
C ARG A 180 7.83 -22.12 30.67
N THR A 181 8.33 -21.04 30.10
CA THR A 181 9.04 -21.08 28.81
C THR A 181 10.37 -21.78 28.98
N SER A 182 10.74 -22.62 28.02
CA SER A 182 12.03 -23.31 27.99
C SER A 182 13.17 -22.31 27.77
N ILE A 183 14.29 -22.52 28.45
CA ILE A 183 15.51 -21.71 28.29
C ILE A 183 16.24 -22.10 27.00
N ASP A 184 16.16 -23.38 26.62
CA ASP A 184 16.87 -23.93 25.47
C ASP A 184 16.05 -23.85 24.16
N ASP A 185 14.73 -23.67 24.28
CA ASP A 185 13.81 -23.56 23.14
C ASP A 185 12.78 -22.45 23.38
N PRO A 186 12.95 -21.26 22.78
CA PRO A 186 12.04 -20.13 23.00
C PRO A 186 10.63 -20.38 22.45
N TYR A 187 10.41 -21.47 21.69
CA TYR A 187 9.14 -21.85 21.10
C TYR A 187 8.43 -22.98 21.86
N SER A 188 8.91 -23.32 23.06
CA SER A 188 8.37 -24.39 23.90
C SER A 188 8.07 -23.87 25.30
N ALA A 189 6.88 -24.18 25.80
CA ALA A 189 6.49 -23.88 27.18
C ALA A 189 5.78 -25.06 27.83
N VAL A 190 5.98 -25.26 29.12
CA VAL A 190 5.28 -26.28 29.92
C VAL A 190 4.32 -25.61 30.91
N PRO A 191 3.16 -26.21 31.19
CA PRO A 191 2.30 -25.75 32.27
C PRO A 191 3.01 -25.91 33.63
N ASN A 192 2.79 -24.96 34.54
CA ASN A 192 3.18 -25.10 35.95
C ASN A 192 2.45 -26.29 36.61
N ASP A 193 1.17 -26.45 36.27
CA ASP A 193 0.29 -27.55 36.65
C ASP A 193 -0.68 -27.79 35.49
N TYR A 194 -0.65 -28.99 34.90
CA TYR A 194 -1.46 -29.32 33.72
C TYR A 194 -2.95 -29.43 34.05
N ASP A 195 -3.30 -30.09 35.16
CA ASP A 195 -4.71 -30.29 35.55
C ASP A 195 -5.37 -28.97 35.95
N ALA A 196 -4.62 -28.08 36.62
CA ALA A 196 -5.08 -26.73 36.93
C ALA A 196 -5.20 -25.87 35.67
N LEU A 197 -4.26 -25.95 34.72
CA LEU A 197 -4.30 -25.15 33.49
C LEU A 197 -5.48 -25.54 32.59
N ARG A 198 -5.69 -26.85 32.37
CA ARG A 198 -6.73 -27.34 31.45
C ARG A 198 -8.15 -27.06 31.92
N THR A 199 -8.32 -26.70 33.19
CA THR A 199 -9.61 -26.33 33.81
C THR A 199 -9.68 -24.83 34.16
N ASN A 200 -8.68 -24.04 33.76
CA ASN A 200 -8.63 -22.61 34.05
C ASN A 200 -9.46 -21.81 33.03
N ASP A 201 -10.62 -21.31 33.46
CA ASP A 201 -11.53 -20.54 32.61
C ASP A 201 -10.88 -19.28 32.02
N GLU A 202 -10.02 -18.57 32.76
CA GLU A 202 -9.36 -17.36 32.25
C GLU A 202 -8.47 -17.69 31.05
N PHE A 203 -7.67 -18.77 31.15
CA PHE A 203 -6.78 -19.21 30.09
C PHE A 203 -7.54 -19.74 28.87
N ILE A 204 -8.60 -20.51 29.10
CA ILE A 204 -9.48 -21.02 28.03
C ILE A 204 -10.16 -19.85 27.30
N ASN A 205 -10.74 -18.91 28.03
CA ASN A 205 -11.40 -17.74 27.47
C ASN A 205 -10.42 -16.85 26.68
N MET A 206 -9.21 -16.63 27.21
CA MET A 206 -8.13 -15.95 26.50
C MET A 206 -7.79 -16.67 25.19
N THR A 207 -7.64 -18.00 25.21
CA THR A 207 -7.32 -18.79 24.02
C THR A 207 -8.42 -18.68 22.95
N HIS A 208 -9.70 -18.73 23.34
CA HIS A 208 -10.83 -18.47 22.43
C HIS A 208 -10.81 -17.05 21.84
N ARG A 209 -10.45 -16.05 22.66
CA ARG A 209 -10.33 -14.67 22.20
C ARG A 209 -9.24 -14.52 21.16
N LEU A 210 -8.06 -15.11 21.41
CA LEU A 210 -6.93 -15.11 20.47
C LEU A 210 -7.32 -15.74 19.13
N ILE A 211 -7.96 -16.92 19.14
CA ILE A 211 -8.46 -17.56 17.90
C ILE A 211 -9.37 -16.61 17.11
N THR A 212 -10.32 -15.96 17.80
CA THR A 212 -11.31 -15.11 17.16
C THR A 212 -10.70 -13.85 16.55
N VAL A 213 -9.79 -13.19 17.28
CA VAL A 213 -9.09 -11.99 16.80
C VAL A 213 -8.21 -12.35 15.61
N ARG A 214 -7.42 -13.43 15.73
CA ARG A 214 -6.51 -13.88 14.68
C ARG A 214 -7.23 -14.24 13.39
N GLN A 215 -8.35 -14.95 13.48
CA GLN A 215 -9.16 -15.29 12.30
C GLN A 215 -9.75 -14.05 11.62
N LYS A 216 -10.18 -13.04 12.39
CA LYS A 216 -10.67 -11.77 11.83
C LYS A 216 -9.56 -11.04 11.09
N GLY A 217 -8.36 -10.97 11.66
CA GLY A 217 -7.19 -10.40 11.00
C GLY A 217 -6.87 -11.12 9.70
N VAL A 218 -6.76 -12.45 9.72
CA VAL A 218 -6.53 -13.27 8.52
C VAL A 218 -7.59 -13.01 7.43
N ASN A 219 -8.86 -12.98 7.80
CA ASN A 219 -9.93 -12.75 6.83
C ASN A 219 -9.85 -11.34 6.23
N ARG A 220 -9.49 -10.33 7.03
CA ARG A 220 -9.26 -8.99 6.48
C ARG A 220 -8.06 -8.97 5.55
N SER A 221 -6.94 -9.57 5.94
CA SER A 221 -5.74 -9.64 5.12
C SER A 221 -6.02 -10.27 3.76
N LYS A 222 -6.84 -11.33 3.70
CA LYS A 222 -7.29 -11.95 2.44
C LYS A 222 -8.06 -10.96 1.55
N VAL A 223 -8.95 -10.15 2.14
CA VAL A 223 -9.66 -9.07 1.40
C VAL A 223 -8.69 -8.02 0.88
N VAL A 224 -7.71 -7.60 1.68
CA VAL A 224 -6.71 -6.61 1.26
C VAL A 224 -5.86 -7.13 0.10
N VAL A 225 -5.45 -8.41 0.13
CA VAL A 225 -4.74 -9.05 -0.99
C VAL A 225 -5.56 -8.99 -2.29
N SER A 226 -6.87 -9.27 -2.23
CA SER A 226 -7.75 -9.15 -3.41
C SER A 226 -7.80 -7.71 -3.94
N ILE A 227 -7.89 -6.71 -3.06
CA ILE A 227 -7.89 -5.29 -3.46
C ILE A 227 -6.55 -4.90 -4.09
N ILE A 228 -5.42 -5.37 -3.54
CA ILE A 228 -4.10 -5.12 -4.13
C ILE A 228 -4.04 -5.67 -5.56
N TYR A 229 -4.54 -6.88 -5.79
CA TYR A 229 -4.58 -7.46 -7.14
C TYR A 229 -5.36 -6.58 -8.12
N GLU A 230 -6.56 -6.15 -7.76
CA GLU A 230 -7.38 -5.28 -8.62
C GLU A 230 -6.65 -3.98 -8.98
N VAL A 231 -5.96 -3.35 -8.01
CA VAL A 231 -5.22 -2.11 -8.27
C VAL A 231 -3.99 -2.34 -9.11
N ILE A 232 -3.30 -3.47 -8.97
CA ILE A 232 -2.17 -3.82 -9.84
C ILE A 232 -2.63 -4.00 -11.28
N GLU A 233 -3.79 -4.65 -11.51
CA GLU A 233 -4.38 -4.78 -12.84
C GLU A 233 -4.71 -3.40 -13.45
N ASP A 234 -5.37 -2.52 -12.68
CA ASP A 234 -5.67 -1.16 -13.14
C ASP A 234 -4.38 -0.36 -13.46
N ILE A 235 -3.30 -0.56 -12.68
CA ILE A 235 -2.00 0.07 -12.94
C ILE A 235 -1.41 -0.45 -14.26
N ASP A 236 -1.45 -1.76 -14.49
CA ASP A 236 -0.93 -2.36 -15.71
C ASP A 236 -1.67 -1.87 -16.95
N ASP A 237 -3.00 -1.76 -16.88
CA ASP A 237 -3.82 -1.19 -17.94
C ASP A 237 -3.42 0.27 -18.22
N ALA A 238 -3.34 1.10 -17.17
CA ALA A 238 -2.94 2.50 -17.30
C ALA A 238 -1.54 2.66 -17.90
N VAL A 239 -0.56 1.85 -17.48
CA VAL A 239 0.81 1.89 -18.00
C VAL A 239 0.88 1.42 -19.46
N ASN A 240 0.05 0.45 -19.85
CA ASN A 240 -0.02 -0.03 -21.23
C ASN A 240 -0.61 1.02 -22.19
N GLU A 241 -1.56 1.84 -21.74
CA GLU A 241 -2.13 2.95 -22.50
C GLU A 241 -1.15 4.13 -22.69
N MET A 242 -0.09 4.20 -21.88
CA MET A 242 0.94 5.25 -21.94
C MET A 242 2.07 4.97 -22.94
N LYS A 243 2.06 3.81 -23.62
CA LYS A 243 3.04 3.42 -24.65
C LYS A 243 2.75 4.11 -25.99
#